data_AF-A0A7S2KG94-F1
#
_entry.id   AF-A0A7S2KG94-F1
#
_cell.length_a   1.000
_cell.length_b   1.000
_cell.length_c   1.000
_cell.angle_alpha   90.00
_cell.angle_beta   90.00
_cell.angle_gamma   90.00
#
_symmetry.space_group_name_H-M   'P 1'
#
loop_
_entity.id
_entity.type
_entity.pdbx_description
1 polymer ?
#
loop_
_entity_poly.entity_id
_entity_poly.type
_entity_poly.pdbx_seq_one_letter_code
_entity_poly.pdbx_strand_id
1 'polypeptide(L)'
;LLLQKCGLDDDKAGAIGPAIGANAKSLRKLDLWGNDSLTAAGWQALLGGLADGALEELLLQKCGLDDDKAGAIGPAIGANAKSLRKLDLWGNDSLTAAGWQALLGGLADGALEELLLQKCG
;
A
#
# COMPACT_ATOMS: atom_id res chain seq x y z
N LEU A 1 -11.91 -3.65 3.10
CA LEU A 1 -11.98 -4.10 1.70
C LEU A 1 -10.93 -5.17 1.48
N LEU A 2 -11.33 -6.33 0.93
CA LEU A 2 -10.44 -7.45 0.64
C LEU A 2 -10.36 -7.63 -0.88
N LEU A 3 -9.19 -7.42 -1.46
CA LEU A 3 -8.90 -7.61 -2.89
C LEU A 3 -7.73 -8.59 -3.04
N GLN A 4 -7.77 -9.70 -2.30
CA GLN A 4 -6.68 -10.67 -2.26
C GLN A 4 -6.62 -11.47 -3.56
N LYS A 5 -5.46 -11.48 -4.22
CA LYS A 5 -5.16 -12.32 -5.40
C LYS A 5 -6.31 -12.36 -6.42
N CYS A 6 -6.93 -11.22 -6.68
CA CYS A 6 -8.10 -11.13 -7.55
C CYS A 6 -7.73 -10.80 -9.00
N GLY A 7 -6.43 -10.86 -9.34
CA GLY A 7 -5.93 -10.58 -10.68
C GLY A 7 -6.05 -9.11 -11.04
N LEU A 8 -5.74 -8.21 -10.10
CA LEU A 8 -5.61 -6.79 -10.39
C LEU A 8 -4.50 -6.56 -11.41
N ASP A 9 -4.84 -5.83 -12.45
CA ASP A 9 -3.95 -5.20 -13.40
C ASP A 9 -4.19 -3.68 -13.35
N ASP A 10 -3.38 -2.91 -14.08
CA ASP A 10 -3.43 -1.45 -14.06
C ASP A 10 -4.80 -0.89 -14.50
N ASP A 11 -5.46 -1.54 -15.47
CA ASP A 11 -6.79 -1.14 -15.96
C ASP A 11 -7.85 -1.33 -14.86
N LYS A 12 -7.87 -2.49 -14.21
CA LYS A 12 -8.78 -2.75 -13.08
C LYS A 12 -8.48 -1.82 -11.92
N ALA A 13 -7.21 -1.56 -11.63
CA ALA A 13 -6.80 -0.60 -10.60
C ALA A 13 -7.31 0.81 -10.90
N GLY A 14 -7.20 1.27 -12.16
CA GLY A 14 -7.76 2.53 -12.61
C GLY A 14 -9.29 2.59 -12.51
N ALA A 15 -9.98 1.48 -12.74
CA ALA A 15 -11.44 1.39 -12.62
C ALA A 15 -11.93 1.46 -11.16
N ILE A 16 -11.21 0.84 -10.21
CA ILE A 16 -11.65 0.74 -8.81
C ILE A 16 -11.04 1.80 -7.89
N GLY A 17 -9.87 2.34 -8.24
CA GLY A 17 -9.15 3.36 -7.46
C GLY A 17 -10.02 4.56 -7.06
N PRO A 18 -10.81 5.15 -7.98
CA PRO A 18 -11.73 6.25 -7.64
C PRO A 18 -12.74 5.87 -6.54
N ALA A 19 -13.25 4.64 -6.56
CA ALA A 19 -14.18 4.16 -5.54
C ALA A 19 -13.48 3.96 -4.18
N ILE A 20 -12.23 3.49 -4.17
CA ILE A 20 -11.41 3.41 -2.95
C ILE A 20 -11.19 4.81 -2.38
N GLY A 21 -10.77 5.77 -3.21
CA GLY A 21 -10.55 7.16 -2.81
C GLY A 21 -11.80 7.84 -2.27
N ALA A 22 -12.95 7.64 -2.93
CA ALA A 22 -14.24 8.18 -2.46
C ALA A 22 -14.62 7.66 -1.06
N ASN A 23 -14.11 6.49 -0.66
CA ASN A 23 -14.35 5.88 0.63
C ASN A 23 -13.16 6.01 1.59
N ALA A 24 -12.14 6.83 1.30
CA ALA A 24 -10.90 6.90 2.08
C ALA A 24 -11.14 7.22 3.58
N LYS A 25 -12.14 8.05 3.89
CA LYS A 25 -12.46 8.46 5.28
C LYS A 25 -13.23 7.41 6.09
N SER A 26 -13.83 6.42 5.43
CA SER A 26 -14.56 5.31 6.07
C SER A 26 -13.82 3.98 5.99
N LEU A 27 -12.91 3.82 5.02
CA LEU A 27 -12.14 2.60 4.83
C LEU A 27 -11.09 2.45 5.94
N ARG A 28 -11.27 1.45 6.81
CA ARG A 28 -10.33 1.13 7.89
C ARG A 28 -9.30 0.07 7.56
N LYS A 29 -9.68 -0.90 6.73
CA LYS A 29 -8.81 -2.03 6.38
C LYS A 29 -8.78 -2.22 4.88
N LEU A 30 -7.59 -2.32 4.33
CA LEU A 30 -7.36 -2.62 2.93
C LEU A 30 -6.37 -3.77 2.82
N ASP A 31 -6.84 -4.88 2.26
CA ASP A 31 -6.03 -6.08 2.05
C ASP A 31 -5.86 -6.33 0.56
N LEU A 32 -4.61 -6.27 0.11
CA LEU A 32 -4.20 -6.37 -1.29
C LEU A 32 -3.26 -7.55 -1.51
N TRP A 33 -3.25 -8.53 -0.59
CA TRP A 33 -2.37 -9.69 -0.65
C TRP A 33 -2.30 -10.32 -2.04
N GLY A 34 -1.09 -10.56 -2.54
CA GLY A 34 -0.87 -11.34 -3.75
C GLY A 34 -1.30 -10.66 -5.05
N ASN A 35 -1.34 -9.32 -5.12
CA ASN A 35 -1.49 -8.57 -6.38
C ASN A 35 -0.14 -8.06 -6.89
N ASP A 36 0.71 -9.00 -7.30
CA ASP A 36 2.07 -8.73 -7.79
C ASP A 36 2.14 -8.13 -9.21
N SER A 37 1.06 -8.25 -9.96
CA SER A 37 0.96 -7.88 -11.37
C SER A 37 0.78 -6.38 -11.61
N LEU A 38 0.50 -5.59 -10.57
CA LEU A 38 0.36 -4.14 -10.67
C LEU A 38 1.72 -3.47 -10.89
N THR A 39 1.78 -2.56 -11.86
CA THR A 39 2.93 -1.68 -12.04
C THR A 39 2.88 -0.52 -11.05
N ALA A 40 3.92 0.32 -11.00
CA ALA A 40 3.89 1.55 -10.23
C ALA A 40 2.69 2.45 -10.61
N ALA A 41 2.32 2.52 -11.90
CA ALA A 41 1.16 3.27 -12.35
C ALA A 41 -0.15 2.66 -11.83
N GLY A 42 -0.28 1.33 -11.84
CA GLY A 42 -1.41 0.63 -11.25
C GLY A 42 -1.56 0.89 -9.76
N TRP A 43 -0.46 0.85 -8.99
CA TRP A 43 -0.46 1.18 -7.56
C TRP A 43 -0.87 2.64 -7.31
N GLN A 44 -0.35 3.57 -8.10
CA GLN A 44 -0.71 4.99 -8.00
C GLN A 44 -2.20 5.20 -8.33
N ALA A 45 -2.73 4.52 -9.34
CA ALA A 45 -4.15 4.59 -9.69
C ALA A 45 -5.04 4.01 -8.57
N LEU A 46 -4.62 2.89 -7.95
CA LEU A 46 -5.37 2.20 -6.91
C LEU A 46 -5.40 2.98 -5.58
N LEU A 47 -4.24 3.50 -5.15
CA LEU A 47 -4.05 4.05 -3.80
C LEU A 47 -3.94 5.57 -3.76
N GLY A 48 -3.77 6.25 -4.90
CA GLY A 48 -3.58 7.70 -4.95
C GLY A 48 -4.74 8.50 -4.33
N GLY A 49 -5.95 7.92 -4.28
CA GLY A 49 -7.11 8.51 -3.62
C GLY A 49 -7.09 8.45 -2.09
N LEU A 50 -6.12 7.79 -1.46
CA LEU A 50 -6.02 7.64 0.00
C LEU A 50 -5.29 8.81 0.70
N ALA A 51 -5.14 9.96 0.02
CA ALA A 51 -4.34 11.12 0.46
C ALA A 51 -4.82 11.84 1.75
N ASP A 52 -6.01 11.50 2.28
CA ASP A 52 -6.54 11.98 3.57
C ASP A 52 -7.52 10.92 4.12
N GLY A 53 -6.98 9.73 4.36
CA GLY A 53 -7.75 8.56 4.76
C GLY A 53 -7.76 8.31 6.26
N ALA A 54 -8.56 7.32 6.64
CA ALA A 54 -8.61 6.80 8.01
C ALA A 54 -8.20 5.32 8.04
N LEU A 55 -7.26 4.93 7.18
CA LEU A 55 -6.82 3.55 7.06
C LEU A 55 -6.05 3.13 8.31
N GLU A 56 -6.52 2.09 8.99
CA GLU A 56 -5.93 1.53 10.21
C GLU A 56 -5.06 0.30 9.90
N GLU A 57 -5.42 -0.48 8.88
CA GLU A 57 -4.68 -1.66 8.45
C GLU A 57 -4.45 -1.67 6.93
N LEU A 58 -3.19 -1.86 6.53
CA LEU A 58 -2.79 -2.08 5.14
C LEU A 58 -1.97 -3.36 5.01
N LEU A 59 -2.46 -4.30 4.19
CA LEU A 59 -1.81 -5.58 3.95
C LEU A 59 -1.35 -5.65 2.47
N LEU A 60 -0.03 -5.67 2.28
CA LEU A 60 0.67 -5.63 0.98
C LEU A 60 1.60 -6.84 0.81
N GLN A 61 1.26 -7.92 1.49
CA GLN A 61 1.99 -9.18 1.48
C GLN A 61 2.05 -9.76 0.05
N LYS A 62 3.23 -10.24 -0.37
CA LYS A 62 3.44 -10.85 -1.70
C LYS A 62 2.94 -9.99 -2.87
N CYS A 63 3.09 -8.68 -2.78
CA CYS A 63 2.72 -7.75 -3.85
C CYS A 63 3.85 -7.49 -4.85
N GLY A 64 4.96 -8.24 -4.74
CA GLY A 64 6.11 -8.10 -5.63
C GLY A 64 6.63 -6.67 -5.69
N LEU A 65 6.71 -6.00 -4.53
CA LEU A 65 7.15 -4.61 -4.44
C LEU A 65 8.63 -4.49 -4.80
N ASP A 66 8.92 -3.54 -5.67
CA ASP A 66 10.24 -3.02 -6.01
C ASP A 66 10.28 -1.51 -5.67
N ASP A 67 11.41 -0.86 -5.92
CA ASP A 67 11.61 0.55 -5.57
C ASP A 67 10.59 1.48 -6.27
N ASP A 68 10.23 1.20 -7.52
CA ASP A 68 9.28 2.01 -8.29
C ASP A 68 7.87 1.88 -7.70
N LYS A 69 7.44 0.65 -7.40
CA LYS A 69 6.15 0.39 -6.74
C LYS A 69 6.13 0.99 -5.32
N ALA A 70 7.25 0.93 -4.60
CA ALA A 70 7.37 1.59 -3.29
C ALA A 70 7.16 3.10 -3.37
N GLY A 71 7.74 3.76 -4.38
CA GLY A 71 7.53 5.19 -4.63
C GLY A 71 6.06 5.54 -4.93
N ALA A 72 5.33 4.65 -5.60
CA ALA A 72 3.90 4.83 -5.87
C ALA A 72 3.00 4.63 -4.64
N ILE A 73 3.38 3.72 -3.72
CA ILE A 73 2.60 3.36 -2.54
C ILE A 73 2.89 4.29 -1.35
N GLY A 74 4.15 4.68 -1.16
CA GLY A 74 4.62 5.46 -0.01
C GLY A 74 3.78 6.71 0.33
N PRO A 75 3.36 7.53 -0.66
CA PRO A 75 2.49 8.68 -0.39
C PRO A 75 1.17 8.31 0.30
N ALA A 76 0.54 7.19 -0.06
CA ALA A 76 -0.69 6.73 0.57
C ALA A 76 -0.45 6.25 2.01
N ILE A 77 0.68 5.58 2.27
CA ILE A 77 1.09 5.20 3.63
C ILE A 77 1.31 6.46 4.49
N GLY A 78 2.08 7.42 3.98
CA GLY A 78 2.35 8.68 4.68
C GLY A 78 1.08 9.49 4.97
N ALA A 79 0.16 9.57 4.02
CA ALA A 79 -1.14 10.23 4.21
C ALA A 79 -2.00 9.59 5.31
N ASN A 80 -1.83 8.29 5.57
CA ASN A 80 -2.54 7.57 6.63
C ASN A 80 -1.66 7.35 7.86
N ALA A 81 -0.48 7.97 7.98
CA ALA A 81 0.47 7.66 9.05
C ALA A 81 -0.12 7.82 10.46
N LYS A 82 -1.03 8.79 10.67
CA LYS A 82 -1.66 9.06 11.97
C LYS A 82 -2.78 8.08 12.34
N SER A 83 -3.33 7.34 11.37
CA SER A 83 -4.40 6.37 11.57
C SER A 83 -3.92 4.92 11.41
N LEU A 84 -2.85 4.69 10.63
CA LEU A 84 -2.33 3.37 10.30
C LEU A 84 -1.65 2.74 11.51
N ARG A 85 -2.24 1.65 12.01
CA ARG A 85 -1.76 0.88 13.16
C ARG A 85 -1.03 -0.38 12.74
N LYS A 86 -1.41 -0.98 11.59
CA LYS A 86 -0.81 -2.20 11.07
C LYS A 86 -0.41 -2.04 9.62
N LEU A 87 0.85 -2.35 9.34
CA LEU A 87 1.39 -2.46 7.99
C LEU A 87 2.08 -3.82 7.83
N ASP A 88 1.60 -4.61 6.88
CA ASP A 88 2.18 -5.91 6.56
C ASP A 88 2.76 -5.94 5.15
N LEU A 89 4.06 -6.16 5.08
CA LEU A 89 4.86 -6.14 3.85
C LEU A 89 5.53 -7.50 3.59
N TRP A 90 5.10 -8.56 4.27
CA TRP A 90 5.71 -9.87 4.17
C TRP A 90 5.84 -10.38 2.73
N GLY A 91 7.01 -10.94 2.37
CA GLY A 91 7.24 -11.53 1.05
C GLY A 91 7.42 -10.51 -0.07
N ASN A 92 8.05 -9.38 0.21
CA ASN A 92 8.45 -8.36 -0.76
C ASN A 92 9.97 -8.21 -0.74
N ASP A 93 10.64 -9.13 -1.43
CA ASP A 93 12.09 -9.35 -1.34
C ASP A 93 12.94 -8.44 -2.25
N SER A 94 12.33 -7.56 -3.06
CA SER A 94 13.02 -6.81 -4.12
C SER A 94 13.30 -5.33 -3.79
N LEU A 95 12.99 -4.88 -2.57
CA LEU A 95 13.19 -3.49 -2.16
C LEU A 95 14.65 -3.23 -1.81
N THR A 96 15.22 -2.15 -2.34
CA THR A 96 16.51 -1.64 -1.87
C THR A 96 16.32 -0.70 -0.69
N ALA A 97 17.42 -0.20 -0.11
CA ALA A 97 17.36 0.86 0.89
C ALA A 97 16.59 2.11 0.40
N ALA A 98 16.68 2.45 -0.89
CA ALA A 98 15.94 3.56 -1.46
C ALA A 98 14.44 3.25 -1.53
N GLY A 99 14.06 2.02 -1.93
CA GLY A 99 12.68 1.55 -1.89
C GLY A 99 12.08 1.58 -0.48
N TRP A 100 12.82 1.12 0.52
CA TRP A 100 12.39 1.21 1.92
C TRP A 100 12.15 2.64 2.38
N GLN A 101 13.06 3.56 2.03
CA GLN A 101 12.91 4.97 2.35
C GLN A 101 11.70 5.58 1.63
N ALA A 102 11.48 5.24 0.35
CA ALA A 102 10.33 5.71 -0.41
C ALA A 102 9.00 5.20 0.16
N LEU A 103 8.95 3.94 0.59
CA LEU A 103 7.73 3.30 1.11
C LEU A 103 7.38 3.77 2.53
N LEU A 104 8.38 3.85 3.42
CA LEU A 104 8.17 4.07 4.85
C LEU A 104 8.54 5.47 5.34
N GLY A 105 9.16 6.31 4.51
CA GLY A 105 9.64 7.64 4.92
C GLY A 105 8.54 8.55 5.47
N GLY A 106 7.27 8.33 5.06
CA GLY A 106 6.11 9.05 5.57
C GLY A 106 5.63 8.63 6.97
N LEU A 107 6.22 7.60 7.59
CA LEU A 107 5.77 7.05 8.88
C LEU A 107 6.48 7.64 10.10
N ALA A 108 7.44 8.55 9.94
CA ALA A 108 8.31 9.04 11.01
C ALA A 108 7.58 9.59 12.26
N ASP A 109 6.34 10.07 12.10
CA ASP A 109 5.47 10.54 13.19
C ASP A 109 4.12 9.76 13.22
N GLY A 110 4.11 8.49 12.84
CA GLY A 110 2.89 7.68 12.69
C GLY A 110 2.35 7.05 13.99
N ALA A 111 1.19 6.42 13.88
CA ALA A 111 0.51 5.65 14.94
C ALA A 111 0.75 4.13 14.79
N LEU A 112 1.80 3.74 14.07
CA LEU A 112 2.06 2.34 13.73
C LEU A 112 2.42 1.53 14.97
N GLU A 113 1.70 0.43 15.19
CA GLU A 113 1.87 -0.49 16.32
C GLU A 113 2.48 -1.82 15.86
N GLU A 114 2.14 -2.26 14.66
CA GLU A 114 2.63 -3.50 14.06
C GLU A 114 3.21 -3.24 12.66
N LEU A 115 4.49 -3.58 12.49
CA LEU A 115 5.17 -3.61 11.20
C LEU A 115 5.72 -5.02 10.94
N LEU A 116 5.21 -5.68 9.89
CA LEU A 116 5.58 -7.06 9.55
C LEU A 116 6.45 -7.07 8.28
N LEU A 117 7.73 -7.42 8.44
CA LEU A 117 8.78 -7.35 7.39
C LEU A 117 9.49 -8.68 7.12
N GLN A 118 8.92 -9.84 7.45
CA GLN A 118 9.64 -11.09 7.19
C GLN A 118 9.66 -11.39 5.69
N LYS A 119 10.78 -11.94 5.21
CA LYS A 119 11.02 -12.12 3.77
C LYS A 119 10.84 -10.78 3.02
N CYS A 120 11.65 -9.82 3.43
CA CYS A 120 11.86 -8.60 2.70
C CYS A 120 13.38 -8.40 2.67
N GLY A 121 13.96 -8.35 1.47
CA GLY A 121 15.41 -8.39 1.20
C GLY A 121 16.15 -7.13 1.59
#